data_AF-A0A0N4UAP3-F1
#
_entry.id   AF-A0A0N4UAP3-F1
#
_cell.length_a   1.000
_cell.length_b   1.000
_cell.length_c   1.000
_cell.angle_alpha   90.00
_cell.angle_beta   90.00
_cell.angle_gamma   90.00
#
_symmetry.space_group_name_H-M   'P 1'
#
loop_
_entity.id
_entity.type
_entity.pdbx_description
1 polymer ?
#
loop_
_entity_poly.entity_id
_entity_poly.type
_entity_poly.pdbx_seq_one_letter_code
_entity_poly.pdbx_strand_id
1 'polypeptide(L)'
;LCRRLNDITKIIATENHDLSLNPTDSLCFVGWQYSLNRNSKGSRIFEREAVEFLQNHGILPTTMTCRNGHVAKLHFNKHIYWRCSKRTCQRKMRIRSGNWLEGSRIPISTILRFMRCWCEDLTSIEWCQRELKLSKDTTVDWNNRMREVCIFAVQRNKKKIGGEGLIVEIDESLFTKRKNSTSRMLSQQWIFGGICRETGDLFMEEVPDRSAKTLLTVITENVKEGTTIYSDCWRSYTTEELNETGFEDLKINQKYNFVDPKMDIWRNKKHRGTARHQLSTYLAEFLWRQRVRDQDIFLAFLREILSLEK
;
A
#
# COMPACT_ATOMS: atom_id res chain seq x y z
N LEU A 1 -13.80 -9.10 27.36
CA LEU A 1 -12.81 -8.43 26.49
C LEU A 1 -11.36 -8.86 26.76
N CYS A 2 -11.09 -10.08 27.23
CA CYS A 2 -9.73 -10.61 27.48
C CYS A 2 -9.58 -12.08 27.01
N ARG A 3 -10.24 -12.47 25.91
CA ARG A 3 -10.20 -13.86 25.39
C ARG A 3 -10.00 -13.97 23.86
N ARG A 4 -9.59 -12.90 23.17
CA ARG A 4 -9.39 -12.90 21.70
C ARG A 4 -7.93 -12.97 21.24
N LEU A 5 -6.98 -13.19 22.15
CA LEU A 5 -5.55 -13.32 21.81
C LEU A 5 -5.06 -14.77 21.68
N ASN A 6 -5.89 -15.77 22.00
CA ASN A 6 -5.51 -17.20 21.88
C ASN A 6 -6.05 -17.90 20.62
N ASP A 7 -6.89 -17.24 19.82
CA ASP A 7 -7.52 -17.88 18.65
C ASP A 7 -6.70 -17.71 17.35
N ILE A 8 -5.80 -16.73 17.29
CA ILE A 8 -4.95 -16.49 16.10
C ILE A 8 -3.89 -17.58 15.92
N THR A 9 -3.46 -18.24 17.00
CA THR A 9 -2.47 -19.32 16.94
C THR A 9 -3.05 -20.66 16.45
N LYS A 10 -4.38 -20.84 16.44
CA LYS A 10 -5.03 -22.08 16.01
C LYS A 10 -5.39 -22.12 14.52
N ILE A 11 -5.61 -20.96 13.90
CA ILE A 11 -5.99 -20.88 12.48
C ILE A 11 -4.81 -21.24 11.56
N ILE A 12 -3.56 -21.06 12.02
CA ILE A 12 -2.36 -21.42 11.24
C ILE A 12 -2.15 -22.95 11.15
N ALA A 13 -2.86 -23.77 11.94
CA ALA A 13 -2.63 -25.22 12.01
C ALA A 13 -3.62 -26.09 11.21
N THR A 14 -4.66 -25.54 10.57
CA THR A 14 -5.75 -26.38 10.01
C THR A 14 -6.11 -26.16 8.54
N GLU A 15 -5.44 -25.29 7.80
CA GLU A 15 -5.64 -25.17 6.34
C GLU A 15 -4.33 -25.43 5.58
N ASN A 16 -3.84 -26.66 5.71
CA ASN A 16 -2.99 -27.28 4.69
C ASN A 16 -3.90 -28.03 3.73
N HIS A 17 -4.40 -27.37 2.69
CA HIS A 17 -4.82 -28.05 1.48
C HIS A 17 -4.53 -27.17 0.26
N ASP A 18 -3.58 -27.66 -0.55
CA ASP A 18 -3.32 -27.34 -1.95
C ASP A 18 -3.15 -25.87 -2.35
N LEU A 19 -2.01 -25.30 -1.95
CA LEU A 19 -1.27 -24.37 -2.82
C LEU A 19 0.19 -24.80 -2.83
N SER A 20 0.71 -25.12 -4.01
CA SER A 20 2.10 -25.54 -4.27
C SER A 20 3.09 -24.38 -4.07
N LEU A 21 3.17 -23.84 -2.86
CA LEU A 21 4.28 -23.01 -2.39
C LEU A 21 5.47 -23.93 -2.11
N ASN A 22 6.65 -23.54 -2.59
CA ASN A 22 7.88 -24.26 -2.29
C ASN A 22 8.04 -24.40 -0.76
N PRO A 23 8.28 -25.61 -0.22
CA PRO A 23 8.39 -25.86 1.22
C PRO A 23 9.45 -25.00 1.93
N THR A 24 10.39 -24.41 1.19
CA THR A 24 11.45 -23.54 1.71
C THR A 24 10.94 -22.20 2.24
N ASP A 25 9.86 -21.65 1.69
CA ASP A 25 9.40 -20.30 2.03
C ASP A 25 8.54 -20.27 3.30
N SER A 26 7.77 -21.32 3.58
CA SER A 26 6.97 -21.44 4.81
C SER A 26 7.79 -21.94 6.00
N LEU A 27 8.76 -22.86 5.80
CA LEU A 27 9.65 -23.35 6.85
C LEU A 27 10.63 -22.28 7.35
N CYS A 28 11.07 -21.36 6.48
CA CYS A 28 11.85 -20.20 6.90
C CYS A 28 11.06 -19.29 7.85
N PHE A 29 9.75 -19.14 7.68
CA PHE A 29 8.94 -18.20 8.45
C PHE A 29 8.68 -18.65 9.90
N VAL A 30 8.32 -19.92 10.12
CA VAL A 30 8.14 -20.45 11.49
C VAL A 30 9.49 -20.45 12.23
N GLY A 31 10.58 -20.75 11.52
CA GLY A 31 11.95 -20.62 12.04
C GLY A 31 12.33 -19.18 12.42
N TRP A 32 11.95 -18.19 11.61
CA TRP A 32 12.22 -16.78 11.86
C TRP A 32 11.42 -16.20 13.03
N GLN A 33 10.16 -16.65 13.21
CA GLN A 33 9.34 -16.22 14.34
C GLN A 33 9.76 -16.91 15.66
N TYR A 34 10.18 -18.19 15.62
CA TYR A 34 10.64 -18.94 16.81
C TYR A 34 12.09 -18.63 17.23
N SER A 35 13.00 -18.28 16.32
CA SER A 35 14.43 -18.11 16.63
C SER A 35 14.81 -16.77 17.29
N LEU A 36 13.87 -15.82 17.42
CA LEU A 36 14.14 -14.45 17.88
C LEU A 36 14.20 -14.27 19.41
N ASN A 37 13.99 -15.34 20.19
CA ASN A 37 14.07 -15.29 21.65
C ASN A 37 15.47 -15.55 22.23
N ARG A 38 16.54 -15.64 21.41
CA ARG A 38 17.90 -15.92 21.92
C ARG A 38 18.96 -14.95 21.41
N ASN A 39 19.47 -14.15 22.35
CA ASN A 39 20.79 -13.52 22.50
C ASN A 39 21.56 -12.96 21.28
N SER A 40 22.14 -11.77 21.52
CA SER A 40 22.94 -10.84 20.70
C SER A 40 23.94 -11.37 19.64
N LYS A 41 24.25 -12.66 19.57
CA LYS A 41 25.04 -13.26 18.47
C LYS A 41 24.19 -13.63 17.24
N GLY A 42 22.88 -13.81 17.39
CA GLY A 42 21.95 -14.13 16.28
C GLY A 42 21.64 -12.96 15.32
N SER A 43 21.87 -11.71 15.74
CA SER A 43 21.49 -10.52 14.96
C SER A 43 22.27 -10.34 13.66
N ARG A 44 23.54 -10.79 13.57
CA ARG A 44 24.35 -10.64 12.35
C ARG A 44 24.02 -11.65 11.26
N ILE A 45 23.63 -12.87 11.65
CA ILE A 45 23.20 -13.92 10.72
C ILE A 45 21.89 -13.45 10.05
N PHE A 46 20.98 -12.92 10.86
CA PHE A 46 19.71 -12.34 10.42
C PHE A 46 19.86 -11.13 9.47
N GLU A 47 20.86 -10.25 9.70
CA GLU A 47 21.16 -9.15 8.77
C GLU A 47 21.69 -9.66 7.42
N ARG A 48 22.50 -10.72 7.41
CA ARG A 48 23.01 -11.30 6.17
C ARG A 48 21.88 -11.91 5.36
N GLU A 49 21.06 -12.75 5.99
CA GLU A 49 19.92 -13.40 5.33
C GLU A 49 18.92 -12.35 4.81
N ALA A 50 18.67 -11.27 5.56
CA ALA A 50 17.82 -10.17 5.08
C ALA A 50 18.42 -9.44 3.87
N VAL A 51 19.75 -9.26 3.83
CA VAL A 51 20.43 -8.67 2.66
C VAL A 51 20.32 -9.60 1.46
N GLU A 52 20.62 -10.88 1.63
CA GLU A 52 20.54 -11.89 0.57
C GLU A 52 19.11 -12.00 0.03
N PHE A 53 18.10 -11.98 0.90
CA PHE A 53 16.70 -11.95 0.51
C PHE A 53 16.39 -10.75 -0.38
N LEU A 54 16.77 -9.54 0.03
CA LEU A 54 16.52 -8.32 -0.75
C LEU A 54 17.35 -8.26 -2.03
N GLN A 55 18.53 -8.88 -2.06
CA GLN A 55 19.34 -9.05 -3.27
C GLN A 55 18.69 -9.99 -4.27
N ASN A 56 18.15 -11.12 -3.80
CA ASN A 56 17.41 -12.07 -4.64
C ASN A 56 16.14 -11.45 -5.23
N HIS A 57 15.56 -10.48 -4.54
CA HIS A 57 14.43 -9.69 -5.03
C HIS A 57 14.86 -8.40 -5.74
N GLY A 58 16.15 -8.18 -6.01
CA GLY A 58 16.65 -7.03 -6.77
C GLY A 58 16.62 -5.66 -6.08
N ILE A 59 16.11 -5.56 -4.86
CA ILE A 59 16.00 -4.29 -4.10
C ILE A 59 17.38 -3.81 -3.62
N LEU A 60 18.28 -4.77 -3.33
CA LEU A 60 19.67 -4.48 -3.03
C LEU A 60 20.57 -4.98 -4.15
N PRO A 61 21.62 -4.24 -4.50
CA PRO A 61 22.55 -4.67 -5.54
C PRO A 61 23.34 -5.91 -5.08
N THR A 62 23.51 -6.88 -5.98
CA THR A 62 24.39 -8.05 -5.80
C THR A 62 25.85 -7.76 -6.13
N THR A 63 26.11 -6.70 -6.88
CA THR A 63 27.45 -6.27 -7.30
C THR A 63 27.56 -4.75 -7.20
N MET A 64 28.78 -4.25 -7.06
CA MET A 64 29.01 -2.81 -6.96
C MET A 64 30.36 -2.45 -7.58
N THR A 65 30.36 -1.35 -8.33
CA THR A 65 31.57 -0.77 -8.92
C THR A 65 31.81 0.59 -8.29
N CYS A 66 33.05 0.86 -7.87
CA CYS A 66 33.38 2.19 -7.34
C CYS A 66 33.44 3.23 -8.47
N ARG A 67 33.44 4.53 -8.12
CA ARG A 67 33.51 5.61 -9.12
C ARG A 67 34.73 5.55 -10.06
N ASN A 68 35.75 4.76 -9.73
CA ASN A 68 36.93 4.56 -10.58
C ASN A 68 36.83 3.28 -11.43
N GLY A 69 35.66 2.66 -11.54
CA GLY A 69 35.45 1.45 -12.36
C GLY A 69 35.89 0.13 -11.71
N HIS A 70 36.32 0.12 -10.44
CA HIS A 70 36.80 -1.11 -9.78
C HIS A 70 35.69 -1.87 -9.06
N VAL A 71 35.71 -3.21 -9.16
CA VAL A 71 34.79 -4.11 -8.44
C VAL A 71 35.01 -4.03 -6.93
N ALA A 72 33.90 -3.90 -6.20
CA ALA A 72 33.87 -3.91 -4.74
C ALA A 72 33.35 -5.23 -4.17
N LYS A 73 33.79 -5.57 -2.96
CA LYS A 73 33.29 -6.71 -2.18
C LYS A 73 32.39 -6.24 -1.04
N LEU A 74 31.34 -6.99 -0.74
CA LEU A 74 30.42 -6.71 0.35
C LEU A 74 31.01 -7.18 1.68
N HIS A 75 30.92 -6.34 2.71
CA HIS A 75 31.41 -6.65 4.06
C HIS A 75 30.32 -6.45 5.10
N PHE A 76 30.20 -7.44 6.01
CA PHE A 76 29.25 -7.47 7.12
C PHE A 76 29.96 -7.21 8.44
N ASN A 77 30.22 -5.93 8.76
CA ASN A 77 30.77 -5.51 10.04
C ASN A 77 29.65 -4.86 10.89
N LYS A 78 30.00 -3.92 11.79
CA LYS A 78 29.02 -3.08 12.51
C LYS A 78 28.05 -2.37 11.55
N HIS A 79 28.55 -2.01 10.36
CA HIS A 79 27.75 -1.51 9.25
C HIS A 79 28.01 -2.40 8.03
N ILE A 80 27.01 -2.52 7.17
CA ILE A 80 27.10 -3.25 5.91
C ILE A 80 27.53 -2.28 4.81
N TYR A 81 28.65 -2.58 4.15
CA TYR A 81 29.23 -1.70 3.15
C TYR A 81 30.00 -2.47 2.08
N TRP A 82 30.06 -1.88 0.89
CA TRP A 82 30.93 -2.29 -0.19
C TRP A 82 32.32 -1.68 0.01
N ARG A 83 33.37 -2.48 -0.20
CA ARG A 83 34.77 -2.01 -0.18
C ARG A 83 35.42 -2.34 -1.51
N CYS A 84 35.97 -1.33 -2.17
CA CYS A 84 36.72 -1.51 -3.41
C CYS A 84 37.88 -2.50 -3.20
N SER A 85 38.00 -3.50 -4.09
CA SER A 85 39.01 -4.56 -3.96
C SER A 85 40.42 -4.09 -4.30
N LYS A 86 40.58 -3.03 -5.09
CA LYS A 86 41.89 -2.49 -5.49
C LYS A 86 42.60 -1.87 -4.28
N ARG A 87 43.82 -2.34 -3.98
CA ARG A 87 44.63 -1.88 -2.83
C ARG A 87 44.88 -0.36 -2.81
N THR A 88 45.00 0.26 -3.98
CA THR A 88 45.21 1.71 -4.11
C THR A 88 43.94 2.55 -3.99
N CYS A 89 42.75 1.93 -3.98
CA CYS A 89 41.48 2.65 -3.93
C CYS A 89 40.77 2.46 -2.59
N GLN A 90 40.49 1.21 -2.20
CA GLN A 90 39.90 0.80 -0.90
C GLN A 90 38.66 1.59 -0.42
N ARG A 91 38.01 2.35 -1.31
CA ARG A 91 36.87 3.21 -1.01
C ARG A 91 35.70 2.38 -0.47
N LYS A 92 35.05 2.89 0.58
CA LYS A 92 33.85 2.32 1.18
C LYS A 92 32.60 3.00 0.64
N MET A 93 31.58 2.22 0.31
CA MET A 93 30.29 2.70 -0.19
C MET A 93 29.18 1.99 0.58
N ARG A 94 28.11 2.70 0.93
CA ARG A 94 27.02 2.10 1.70
C ARG A 94 26.21 1.17 0.79
N ILE A 95 25.72 0.06 1.34
CA ILE A 95 24.84 -0.86 0.59
C ILE A 95 23.53 -0.20 0.14
N ARG A 96 23.10 0.85 0.85
CA ARG A 96 21.84 1.57 0.63
C ARG A 96 21.93 2.76 -0.33
N SER A 97 23.12 3.04 -0.87
CA SER A 97 23.30 4.22 -1.73
C SER A 97 22.70 3.96 -3.11
N GLY A 98 21.84 4.86 -3.58
CA GLY A 98 21.20 4.77 -4.89
C GLY A 98 20.12 3.70 -5.01
N ASN A 99 19.45 3.33 -3.91
CA ASN A 99 18.30 2.42 -3.92
C ASN A 99 17.23 2.86 -2.92
N TRP A 100 16.09 2.18 -2.93
CA TRP A 100 14.93 2.47 -2.11
C TRP A 100 15.18 2.42 -0.60
N LEU A 101 16.33 1.93 -0.11
CA LEU A 101 16.72 2.00 1.31
C LEU A 101 17.60 3.20 1.67
N GLU A 102 17.88 4.10 0.72
CA GLU A 102 18.71 5.27 0.94
C GLU A 102 18.19 6.16 2.08
N GLY A 103 19.11 6.74 2.85
CA GLY A 103 18.82 7.59 4.01
C GLY A 103 18.44 6.82 5.29
N SER A 104 17.96 5.58 5.19
CA SER A 104 17.55 4.81 6.38
C SER A 104 18.74 4.45 7.28
N ARG A 105 18.49 4.48 8.60
CA ARG A 105 19.42 4.02 9.65
C ARG A 105 18.95 2.74 10.36
N ILE A 106 17.74 2.27 10.06
CA ILE A 106 17.15 1.05 10.65
C ILE A 106 17.90 -0.18 10.12
N PRO A 107 18.24 -1.21 10.92
CA PRO A 107 18.84 -2.46 10.43
C PRO A 107 18.03 -3.09 9.28
N ILE A 108 18.69 -3.72 8.30
CA ILE A 108 18.02 -4.22 7.07
C ILE A 108 17.00 -5.30 7.42
N SER A 109 17.32 -6.16 8.39
CA SER A 109 16.39 -7.17 8.88
C SER A 109 15.15 -6.58 9.56
N THR A 110 15.30 -5.48 10.31
CA THR A 110 14.17 -4.78 10.92
C THR A 110 13.29 -4.12 9.86
N ILE A 111 13.89 -3.59 8.78
CA ILE A 111 13.15 -3.08 7.62
C ILE A 111 12.33 -4.21 6.98
N LEU A 112 12.94 -5.37 6.72
CA LEU A 112 12.26 -6.52 6.14
C LEU A 112 11.06 -6.96 6.99
N ARG A 113 11.25 -7.03 8.32
CA ARG A 113 10.15 -7.31 9.28
C ARG A 113 9.07 -6.25 9.23
N PHE A 114 9.44 -4.97 9.21
CA PHE A 114 8.48 -3.87 9.12
C PHE A 114 7.62 -4.00 7.86
N MET A 115 8.24 -4.26 6.71
CA MET A 115 7.54 -4.40 5.42
C MET A 115 6.52 -5.55 5.46
N ARG A 116 6.91 -6.71 5.99
CA ARG A 116 6.00 -7.86 6.13
C ARG A 116 4.82 -7.53 7.06
N CYS A 117 5.10 -6.97 8.24
CA CYS A 117 4.07 -6.60 9.19
C CYS A 117 3.15 -5.47 8.68
N TRP A 118 3.66 -4.60 7.83
CA TRP A 118 2.85 -3.57 7.16
C TRP A 118 1.84 -4.21 6.21
N CYS A 119 2.24 -5.24 5.46
CA CYS A 119 1.35 -5.98 4.57
C CYS A 119 0.18 -6.62 5.32
N GLU A 120 0.41 -7.04 6.57
CA GLU A 120 -0.57 -7.65 7.48
C GLU A 120 -1.36 -6.65 8.34
N ASP A 121 -1.27 -5.35 8.07
CA ASP A 121 -1.91 -4.30 8.87
C ASP A 121 -1.48 -4.31 10.37
N LEU A 122 -0.21 -4.59 10.69
CA LEU A 122 0.27 -4.65 12.08
C LEU A 122 1.09 -3.43 12.53
N THR A 123 1.40 -2.48 11.66
CA THR A 123 2.35 -1.38 11.91
C THR A 123 1.77 -0.16 12.66
N SER A 124 0.99 -0.41 13.72
CA SER A 124 0.62 0.67 14.65
C SER A 124 1.85 1.19 15.39
N ILE A 125 1.83 2.45 15.85
CA ILE A 125 2.94 3.07 16.59
C ILE A 125 3.34 2.22 17.80
N GLU A 126 2.34 1.82 18.61
CA GLU A 126 2.55 1.01 19.81
C GLU A 126 3.16 -0.36 19.47
N TRP A 127 2.67 -1.00 18.40
CA TRP A 127 3.16 -2.30 17.96
C TRP A 127 4.61 -2.20 17.47
N CYS A 128 4.94 -1.23 16.61
CA CYS A 128 6.30 -1.04 16.11
C CYS A 128 7.29 -0.68 17.23
N GLN A 129 6.87 0.10 18.22
CA GLN A 129 7.71 0.39 19.38
C GLN A 129 7.96 -0.87 20.22
N ARG A 130 6.94 -1.70 20.45
CA ARG A 130 7.07 -2.92 21.25
C ARG A 130 7.88 -4.01 20.55
N GLU A 131 7.55 -4.31 19.29
CA GLU A 131 8.04 -5.49 18.55
C GLU A 131 9.30 -5.22 17.72
N LEU A 132 9.44 -4.00 17.19
CA LEU A 132 10.56 -3.60 16.32
C LEU A 132 11.52 -2.59 16.98
N LYS A 133 11.19 -2.12 18.19
CA LYS A 133 11.95 -1.10 18.93
C LYS A 133 12.15 0.19 18.14
N LEU A 134 11.19 0.54 17.28
CA LEU A 134 11.21 1.77 16.50
C LEU A 134 10.59 2.93 17.28
N SER A 135 11.13 4.14 17.10
CA SER A 135 10.50 5.33 17.66
C SER A 135 9.18 5.63 16.93
N LYS A 136 8.33 6.44 17.56
CA LYS A 136 7.11 6.97 16.93
C LYS A 136 7.41 7.62 15.58
N ASP A 137 8.37 8.54 15.54
CA ASP A 137 8.69 9.29 14.33
C ASP A 137 9.20 8.37 13.22
N THR A 138 10.07 7.42 13.58
CA THR A 138 10.56 6.40 12.63
C THR A 138 9.42 5.54 12.09
N THR A 139 8.46 5.17 12.94
CA THR A 139 7.29 4.37 12.53
C THR A 139 6.39 5.15 11.59
N VAL A 140 6.16 6.44 11.84
CA VAL A 140 5.37 7.31 10.97
C VAL A 140 6.06 7.49 9.62
N ASP A 141 7.36 7.81 9.64
CA ASP A 141 8.19 7.96 8.44
C ASP A 141 8.15 6.70 7.56
N TRP A 142 8.31 5.52 8.18
CA TRP A 142 8.26 4.26 7.44
C TRP A 142 6.87 3.93 6.91
N ASN A 143 5.80 4.16 7.69
CA ASN A 143 4.44 4.01 7.14
C ASN A 143 4.17 4.98 5.98
N ASN A 144 4.73 6.21 6.01
CA ASN A 144 4.66 7.13 4.87
C ASN A 144 5.43 6.57 3.66
N ARG A 145 6.67 6.11 3.86
CA ARG A 145 7.50 5.51 2.81
C ARG A 145 6.83 4.29 2.15
N MET A 146 6.10 3.48 2.91
CA MET A 146 5.30 2.38 2.34
C MET A 146 4.14 2.88 1.47
N ARG A 147 3.46 3.94 1.93
CA ARG A 147 2.38 4.58 1.17
C ARG A 147 2.86 5.29 -0.09
N GLU A 148 4.07 5.86 -0.08
CA GLU A 148 4.69 6.46 -1.27
C GLU A 148 4.80 5.43 -2.41
N VAL A 149 5.24 4.20 -2.10
CA VAL A 149 5.26 3.10 -3.09
C VAL A 149 3.87 2.85 -3.67
N CYS A 150 2.83 2.85 -2.82
CA CYS A 150 1.45 2.68 -3.27
C CYS A 150 0.97 3.82 -4.17
N ILE A 151 1.35 5.08 -3.87
CA ILE A 151 1.00 6.26 -4.67
C ILE A 151 1.57 6.10 -6.09
N PHE A 152 2.86 5.83 -6.21
CA PHE A 152 3.49 5.61 -7.51
C PHE A 152 2.88 4.42 -8.24
N ALA A 153 2.60 3.33 -7.53
CA ALA A 153 1.98 2.14 -8.10
C ALA A 153 0.55 2.39 -8.61
N VAL A 154 -0.24 3.22 -7.94
CA VAL A 154 -1.59 3.61 -8.39
C VAL A 154 -1.49 4.57 -9.58
N GLN A 155 -0.65 5.60 -9.50
CA GLN A 155 -0.46 6.57 -10.58
C GLN A 155 0.04 5.92 -11.88
N ARG A 156 1.04 5.04 -11.79
CA ARG A 156 1.61 4.31 -12.93
C ARG A 156 0.58 3.44 -13.65
N ASN A 157 -0.45 3.00 -12.95
CA ASN A 157 -1.49 2.12 -13.50
C ASN A 157 -2.87 2.81 -13.50
N LYS A 158 -2.92 4.16 -13.52
CA LYS A 158 -4.18 4.89 -13.63
C LYS A 158 -4.82 4.54 -14.98
N LYS A 159 -5.98 3.91 -14.94
CA LYS A 159 -6.78 3.53 -16.11
C LYS A 159 -8.25 3.89 -15.83
N LYS A 160 -8.97 4.26 -16.88
CA LYS A 160 -10.43 4.38 -16.79
C LYS A 160 -11.06 3.00 -16.54
N ILE A 161 -12.06 2.95 -15.69
CA ILE A 161 -12.84 1.73 -15.37
C ILE A 161 -14.11 1.66 -16.23
N GLY A 162 -14.75 0.49 -16.26
CA GLY A 162 -15.95 0.26 -17.08
C GLY A 162 -15.64 0.10 -18.57
N GLY A 163 -16.63 0.42 -19.39
CA GLY A 163 -16.68 0.23 -20.85
C GLY A 163 -18.07 -0.21 -21.31
N GLU A 164 -18.24 -0.35 -22.62
CA GLU A 164 -19.47 -0.84 -23.21
C GLU A 164 -19.92 -2.17 -22.59
N GLY A 165 -21.20 -2.25 -22.19
CA GLY A 165 -21.79 -3.42 -21.55
C GLY A 165 -21.42 -3.63 -20.07
N LEU A 166 -20.63 -2.73 -19.47
CA LEU A 166 -20.25 -2.80 -18.05
C LEU A 166 -21.01 -1.78 -17.20
N ILE A 167 -21.15 -2.08 -15.91
CA ILE A 167 -21.84 -1.24 -14.94
C ILE A 167 -20.84 -0.69 -13.93
N VAL A 168 -20.82 0.63 -13.77
CA VAL A 168 -20.06 1.30 -12.71
C VAL A 168 -21.02 1.91 -11.70
N GLU A 169 -20.89 1.50 -10.45
CA GLU A 169 -21.55 2.14 -9.32
C GLU A 169 -20.68 3.28 -8.82
N ILE A 170 -21.27 4.45 -8.60
CA ILE A 170 -20.60 5.64 -8.05
C ILE A 170 -21.27 6.07 -6.75
N ASP A 171 -20.48 6.60 -5.81
CA ASP A 171 -20.95 7.06 -4.49
C ASP A 171 -20.08 8.23 -3.96
N GLU A 172 -20.71 9.12 -3.18
CA GLU A 172 -20.08 10.22 -2.46
C GLU A 172 -19.95 9.91 -0.96
N SER A 173 -18.71 9.90 -0.46
CA SER A 173 -18.42 9.73 0.95
C SER A 173 -17.87 11.01 1.60
N LEU A 174 -18.59 11.53 2.60
CA LEU A 174 -18.14 12.66 3.40
C LEU A 174 -17.15 12.21 4.50
N PHE A 175 -15.90 12.64 4.38
CA PHE A 175 -14.90 12.55 5.44
C PHE A 175 -14.93 13.82 6.32
N THR A 176 -15.57 13.70 7.49
CA THR A 176 -15.48 14.72 8.54
C THR A 176 -14.81 14.17 9.79
N LYS A 177 -13.95 14.98 10.40
CA LYS A 177 -13.46 14.76 11.76
C LYS A 177 -14.10 15.81 12.66
N ARG A 178 -14.90 15.39 13.63
CA ARG A 178 -15.38 16.27 14.68
C ARG A 178 -14.22 16.53 15.65
N LYS A 179 -13.80 17.79 15.83
CA LYS A 179 -12.82 18.15 16.86
C LYS A 179 -13.55 18.35 18.18
N ASN A 180 -13.73 17.24 18.90
CA ASN A 180 -14.43 17.15 20.20
C ASN A 180 -15.91 17.58 20.15
N SER A 181 -16.67 17.22 21.18
CA SER A 181 -18.12 17.46 21.28
C SER A 181 -18.51 18.95 21.24
N THR A 182 -17.57 19.88 21.48
CA THR A 182 -17.85 21.29 21.82
C THR A 182 -17.17 22.34 20.91
N SER A 183 -16.60 22.00 19.74
CA SER A 183 -15.99 23.05 18.87
C SER A 183 -16.16 22.81 17.36
N ARG A 184 -16.02 23.93 16.60
CA ARG A 184 -16.22 24.13 15.14
C ARG A 184 -16.10 22.87 14.28
N MET A 185 -17.08 22.64 13.41
CA MET A 185 -16.94 21.70 12.30
C MET A 185 -15.71 22.08 11.48
N LEU A 186 -14.76 21.16 11.34
CA LEU A 186 -13.66 21.31 10.39
C LEU A 186 -14.26 21.28 8.97
N SER A 187 -13.57 21.87 7.99
CA SER A 187 -14.00 21.86 6.59
C SER A 187 -14.34 20.44 6.14
N GLN A 188 -15.28 20.27 5.22
CA GLN A 188 -15.66 18.95 4.71
C GLN A 188 -14.57 18.44 3.75
N GLN A 189 -14.20 17.15 3.78
CA GLN A 189 -13.49 16.51 2.66
C GLN A 189 -14.46 15.54 2.01
N TRP A 190 -14.71 15.74 0.73
CA TRP A 190 -15.53 14.83 -0.05
C TRP A 190 -14.61 13.85 -0.76
N ILE A 191 -14.99 12.59 -0.74
CA ILE A 191 -14.36 11.55 -1.54
C ILE A 191 -15.44 11.09 -2.50
N PHE A 192 -15.10 11.06 -3.77
CA PHE A 192 -15.95 10.50 -4.81
C PHE A 192 -15.23 9.34 -5.45
N GLY A 193 -15.96 8.29 -5.77
CA GLY A 193 -15.36 7.11 -6.37
C GLY A 193 -16.40 6.22 -6.99
N GLY A 194 -15.91 5.18 -7.65
CA GLY A 194 -16.76 4.20 -8.26
C GLY A 194 -16.07 2.87 -8.43
N ILE A 195 -16.89 1.84 -8.60
CA ILE A 195 -16.47 0.45 -8.76
C ILE A 195 -17.26 -0.19 -9.89
N CYS A 196 -16.55 -0.86 -10.79
CA CYS A 196 -17.17 -1.66 -11.84
C CYS A 196 -17.61 -3.00 -11.24
N ARG A 197 -18.89 -3.33 -11.37
CA ARG A 197 -19.47 -4.55 -10.78
C ARG A 197 -18.81 -5.82 -11.30
N GLU A 198 -18.55 -5.85 -12.60
CA GLU A 198 -18.08 -7.04 -13.30
C GLU A 198 -16.58 -7.27 -13.11
N THR A 199 -15.78 -6.20 -13.09
CA THR A 199 -14.32 -6.29 -13.01
C THR A 199 -13.78 -6.12 -11.59
N GLY A 200 -14.53 -5.45 -10.72
CA GLY A 200 -14.05 -4.99 -9.41
C GLY A 200 -13.00 -3.89 -9.48
N ASP A 201 -12.69 -3.36 -10.69
CA ASP A 201 -11.83 -2.18 -10.84
C ASP A 201 -12.51 -0.98 -10.17
N LEU A 202 -11.74 -0.18 -9.44
CA LEU A 202 -12.26 0.98 -8.70
C LEU A 202 -11.37 2.22 -8.83
N PHE A 203 -11.98 3.39 -8.69
CA PHE A 203 -11.30 4.66 -8.52
C PHE A 203 -11.84 5.38 -7.27
N MET A 204 -10.99 6.20 -6.65
CA MET A 204 -11.38 7.09 -5.55
C MET A 204 -10.54 8.36 -5.62
N GLU A 205 -11.19 9.50 -5.56
CA GLU A 205 -10.55 10.82 -5.64
C GLU A 205 -11.12 11.77 -4.59
N GLU A 206 -10.25 12.62 -4.04
CA GLU A 206 -10.68 13.73 -3.19
C GLU A 206 -11.26 14.83 -4.09
N VAL A 207 -12.48 15.28 -3.77
CA VAL A 207 -13.16 16.34 -4.51
C VAL A 207 -13.44 17.55 -3.61
N PRO A 208 -13.38 18.78 -4.15
CA PRO A 208 -13.62 20.00 -3.37
C PRO A 208 -15.06 20.11 -2.88
N ASP A 209 -16.02 19.63 -3.68
CA ASP A 209 -17.44 19.64 -3.42
C ASP A 209 -18.15 18.56 -4.23
N ARG A 210 -19.46 18.42 -4.00
CA ARG A 210 -20.36 17.50 -4.70
C ARG A 210 -21.16 18.19 -5.81
N SER A 211 -20.66 19.30 -6.36
CA SER A 211 -21.36 19.98 -7.46
C SER A 211 -21.34 19.09 -8.70
N ALA A 212 -22.35 19.30 -9.54
CA ALA A 212 -22.54 18.47 -10.71
C ALA A 212 -21.32 18.47 -11.63
N LYS A 213 -20.83 19.67 -11.91
CA LYS A 213 -19.61 19.91 -12.69
C LYS A 213 -18.40 19.14 -12.16
N THR A 214 -18.15 19.19 -10.84
CA THR A 214 -17.00 18.51 -10.22
C THR A 214 -17.10 16.99 -10.41
N LEU A 215 -18.24 16.39 -10.08
CA LEU A 215 -18.39 14.93 -10.14
C LEU A 215 -18.42 14.42 -11.58
N LEU A 216 -19.06 15.14 -12.52
CA LEU A 216 -19.03 14.82 -13.94
C LEU A 216 -17.61 14.86 -14.52
N THR A 217 -16.79 15.83 -14.11
CA THR A 217 -15.37 15.89 -14.48
C THR A 217 -14.65 14.61 -14.04
N VAL A 218 -14.82 14.21 -12.77
CA VAL A 218 -14.18 12.99 -12.24
C VAL A 218 -14.67 11.73 -12.95
N ILE A 219 -15.97 11.62 -13.26
CA ILE A 219 -16.54 10.51 -14.03
C ILE A 219 -15.86 10.43 -15.40
N THR A 220 -15.73 11.55 -16.09
CA THR A 220 -15.12 11.61 -17.43
C THR A 220 -13.67 11.15 -17.41
N GLU A 221 -12.93 11.56 -16.39
CA GLU A 221 -11.52 11.22 -16.23
C GLU A 221 -11.29 9.75 -15.86
N ASN A 222 -12.25 9.12 -15.16
CA ASN A 222 -12.07 7.81 -14.55
C ASN A 222 -12.98 6.69 -15.09
N VAL A 223 -14.02 7.00 -15.87
CA VAL A 223 -14.97 6.02 -16.42
C VAL A 223 -14.93 6.07 -17.94
N LYS A 224 -14.86 4.90 -18.59
CA LYS A 224 -14.87 4.80 -20.05
C LYS A 224 -16.23 5.15 -20.62
N GLU A 225 -16.23 5.69 -21.84
CA GLU A 225 -17.45 5.91 -22.63
C GLU A 225 -18.19 4.58 -22.87
N GLY A 226 -19.51 4.67 -23.03
CA GLY A 226 -20.40 3.50 -23.18
C GLY A 226 -20.72 2.73 -21.89
N THR A 227 -20.14 3.12 -20.76
CA THR A 227 -20.44 2.53 -19.44
C THR A 227 -21.86 2.86 -18.98
N THR A 228 -22.54 1.90 -18.37
CA THR A 228 -23.79 2.16 -17.64
C THR A 228 -23.47 2.61 -16.22
N ILE A 229 -23.91 3.80 -15.81
CA ILE A 229 -23.60 4.36 -14.48
C ILE A 229 -24.80 4.23 -13.54
N TYR A 230 -24.55 3.71 -12.34
CA TYR A 230 -25.51 3.56 -11.25
C TYR A 230 -25.10 4.48 -10.09
N SER A 231 -26.03 5.29 -9.59
CA SER A 231 -25.81 6.22 -8.49
C SER A 231 -27.05 6.29 -7.61
N ASP A 232 -26.88 6.36 -6.29
CA ASP A 232 -27.97 6.52 -5.32
C ASP A 232 -28.39 7.99 -5.09
N CYS A 233 -27.50 8.94 -5.41
CA CYS A 233 -27.66 10.37 -5.13
C CYS A 233 -27.78 11.27 -6.37
N TRP A 234 -27.87 10.72 -7.60
CA TRP A 234 -27.95 11.50 -8.86
C TRP A 234 -29.16 12.44 -9.00
N ARG A 235 -30.11 12.42 -8.07
CA ARG A 235 -31.30 13.31 -8.08
C ARG A 235 -30.97 14.81 -8.09
N SER A 236 -29.72 15.21 -7.86
CA SER A 236 -29.30 16.61 -7.82
C SER A 236 -28.89 17.24 -9.15
N TYR A 237 -28.78 16.47 -10.23
CA TYR A 237 -28.31 16.98 -11.53
C TYR A 237 -29.52 17.34 -12.40
N THR A 238 -29.56 18.57 -12.93
CA THR A 238 -30.58 18.92 -13.93
C THR A 238 -30.18 18.34 -15.29
N THR A 239 -31.17 18.06 -16.14
CA THR A 239 -30.95 17.61 -17.53
C THR A 239 -30.09 18.61 -18.32
N GLU A 240 -30.19 19.90 -17.99
CA GLU A 240 -29.42 20.99 -18.61
C GLU A 240 -27.93 20.90 -18.30
N GLU A 241 -27.54 20.60 -17.04
CA GLU A 241 -26.13 20.43 -16.66
C GLU A 241 -25.48 19.24 -17.37
N LEU A 242 -26.24 18.18 -17.65
CA LEU A 242 -25.79 17.00 -18.41
C LEU A 242 -25.60 17.31 -19.89
N ASN A 243 -26.48 18.13 -20.46
CA ASN A 243 -26.44 18.52 -21.87
C ASN A 243 -25.30 19.53 -22.14
N GLU A 244 -25.08 20.51 -21.26
CA GLU A 244 -24.02 21.51 -21.40
C GLU A 244 -22.61 20.92 -21.34
N THR A 245 -22.47 19.77 -20.70
CA THR A 245 -21.18 19.13 -20.45
C THR A 245 -20.86 18.00 -21.44
N GLY A 246 -21.73 17.76 -22.43
CA GLY A 246 -21.50 16.80 -23.52
C GLY A 246 -21.66 15.34 -23.13
N PHE A 247 -22.41 15.03 -22.06
CA PHE A 247 -22.59 13.66 -21.54
C PHE A 247 -23.84 12.95 -22.08
N GLU A 248 -24.19 13.17 -23.34
CA GLU A 248 -25.34 12.50 -23.98
C GLU A 248 -25.16 10.96 -24.04
N ASP A 249 -23.91 10.49 -24.05
CA ASP A 249 -23.55 9.07 -24.18
C ASP A 249 -23.56 8.27 -22.86
N LEU A 250 -23.73 8.94 -21.70
CA LEU A 250 -23.79 8.23 -20.41
C LEU A 250 -25.19 7.68 -20.18
N LYS A 251 -25.33 6.35 -20.29
CA LYS A 251 -26.56 5.64 -19.92
C LYS A 251 -26.69 5.58 -18.40
N ILE A 252 -27.31 6.62 -17.83
CA ILE A 252 -27.56 6.72 -16.39
C ILE A 252 -28.89 6.07 -16.08
N ASN A 253 -28.87 4.95 -15.35
CA ASN A 253 -30.07 4.22 -14.95
C ASN A 253 -30.38 4.47 -13.46
N GLN A 254 -31.59 4.97 -13.19
CA GLN A 254 -32.05 5.33 -11.83
C GLN A 254 -32.86 4.23 -11.11
N LYS A 255 -32.85 2.96 -11.55
CA LYS A 255 -33.65 1.89 -10.95
C LYS A 255 -32.81 0.79 -10.29
N TYR A 256 -33.02 0.65 -8.97
CA TYR A 256 -32.35 -0.29 -8.09
C TYR A 256 -33.15 -1.57 -7.82
N ASN A 257 -32.46 -2.70 -7.88
CA ASN A 257 -32.50 -3.76 -6.87
C ASN A 257 -31.02 -4.08 -6.55
N PHE A 258 -30.60 -3.88 -5.30
CA PHE A 258 -29.22 -4.16 -4.87
C PHE A 258 -28.94 -5.66 -5.05
N VAL A 259 -27.87 -6.01 -5.77
CA VAL A 259 -27.29 -7.35 -5.71
C VAL A 259 -26.03 -7.25 -4.86
N ASP A 260 -26.15 -7.76 -3.64
CA ASP A 260 -25.09 -8.15 -2.69
C ASP A 260 -24.42 -7.07 -1.78
N PRO A 261 -24.35 -7.27 -0.44
CA PRO A 261 -23.83 -6.31 0.56
C PRO A 261 -22.30 -6.15 0.61
N LYS A 262 -21.57 -6.41 -0.48
CA LYS A 262 -20.09 -6.37 -0.48
C LYS A 262 -19.49 -4.95 -0.46
N MET A 263 -20.29 -3.91 -0.69
CA MET A 263 -19.86 -2.50 -0.76
C MET A 263 -19.72 -1.82 0.61
N ASP A 264 -19.36 -2.54 1.68
CA ASP A 264 -18.90 -1.92 2.94
C ASP A 264 -17.47 -1.32 2.81
N ILE A 265 -16.97 -1.21 1.57
CA ILE A 265 -15.70 -0.60 1.16
C ILE A 265 -15.57 0.83 1.70
N TRP A 266 -16.64 1.63 1.58
CA TRP A 266 -16.73 3.00 2.08
C TRP A 266 -16.72 3.12 3.61
N ARG A 267 -17.09 2.03 4.30
CA ARG A 267 -17.31 1.96 5.75
C ARG A 267 -16.15 1.36 6.52
N ASN A 268 -15.15 0.79 5.84
CA ASN A 268 -13.88 0.34 6.42
C ASN A 268 -13.00 1.56 6.81
N LYS A 269 -13.55 2.43 7.67
CA LYS A 269 -12.86 3.37 8.53
C LYS A 269 -12.05 2.58 9.55
N LYS A 270 -11.04 1.81 9.13
CA LYS A 270 -10.04 1.27 10.05
C LYS A 270 -9.33 2.49 10.65
N HIS A 271 -9.79 2.87 11.84
CA HIS A 271 -9.44 4.08 12.57
C HIS A 271 -7.96 4.11 12.94
N ARG A 272 -7.11 4.50 12.00
CA ARG A 272 -5.71 4.84 12.26
C ARG A 272 -5.49 6.35 12.23
N GLY A 273 -6.37 7.11 12.89
CA GLY A 273 -6.18 8.55 13.11
C GLY A 273 -5.57 9.28 11.91
N THR A 274 -6.17 9.16 10.72
CA THR A 274 -5.64 9.75 9.50
C THR A 274 -5.54 11.26 9.69
N ALA A 275 -4.32 11.80 9.59
CA ALA A 275 -4.14 13.23 9.49
C ALA A 275 -4.79 13.70 8.18
N ARG A 276 -5.58 14.77 8.23
CA ARG A 276 -6.40 15.25 7.11
C ARG A 276 -5.61 15.38 5.79
N HIS A 277 -4.41 15.94 5.89
CA HIS A 277 -3.51 16.19 4.76
C HIS A 277 -2.86 14.90 4.19
N GLN A 278 -3.08 13.75 4.82
CA GLN A 278 -2.58 12.46 4.36
C GLN A 278 -3.67 11.63 3.67
N LEU A 279 -4.93 12.09 3.60
CA LEU A 279 -6.05 11.28 3.12
C LEU A 279 -5.77 10.60 1.77
N SER A 280 -5.29 11.36 0.78
CA SER A 280 -4.89 10.88 -0.55
C SER A 280 -3.92 9.70 -0.51
N THR A 281 -2.96 9.72 0.41
CA THR A 281 -1.97 8.63 0.54
C THR A 281 -2.61 7.34 1.10
N TYR A 282 -3.62 7.46 1.96
CA TYR A 282 -4.38 6.31 2.46
C TYR A 282 -5.34 5.77 1.39
N LEU A 283 -5.90 6.64 0.55
CA LEU A 283 -6.68 6.21 -0.61
C LEU A 283 -5.81 5.43 -1.60
N ALA A 284 -4.59 5.90 -1.87
CA ALA A 284 -3.64 5.19 -2.70
C ALA A 284 -3.25 3.82 -2.11
N GLU A 285 -3.00 3.74 -0.81
CA GLU A 285 -2.77 2.46 -0.13
C GLU A 285 -3.95 1.50 -0.31
N PHE A 286 -5.18 2.00 -0.07
CA PHE A 286 -6.38 1.20 -0.21
C PHE A 286 -6.56 0.70 -1.65
N LEU A 287 -6.47 1.58 -2.64
CA LEU A 287 -6.57 1.25 -4.07
C LEU A 287 -5.54 0.19 -4.46
N TRP A 288 -4.29 0.37 -4.02
CA TRP A 288 -3.22 -0.58 -4.29
C TRP A 288 -3.52 -1.95 -3.65
N ARG A 289 -3.93 -2.00 -2.38
CA ARG A 289 -4.28 -3.24 -1.68
C ARG A 289 -5.44 -3.98 -2.35
N GLN A 290 -6.47 -3.27 -2.81
CA GLN A 290 -7.58 -3.89 -3.54
C GLN A 290 -7.13 -4.53 -4.85
N ARG A 291 -6.21 -3.89 -5.57
CA ARG A 291 -5.66 -4.43 -6.83
C ARG A 291 -4.87 -5.71 -6.63
N VAL A 292 -4.17 -5.85 -5.49
CA VAL A 292 -3.32 -7.02 -5.19
C VAL A 292 -3.97 -8.00 -4.23
N ARG A 293 -5.29 -7.89 -3.98
CA ARG A 293 -6.00 -8.69 -2.94
C ARG A 293 -5.90 -10.20 -3.15
N ASP A 294 -5.80 -10.64 -4.40
CA ASP A 294 -5.71 -12.05 -4.80
C ASP A 294 -4.24 -12.51 -5.00
N GLN A 295 -3.26 -11.70 -4.56
CA GLN A 295 -1.83 -11.98 -4.65
C GLN A 295 -1.19 -12.02 -3.25
N ASP A 296 0.03 -12.56 -3.14
CA ASP A 296 0.86 -12.31 -1.96
C ASP A 296 1.22 -10.82 -1.91
N ILE A 297 0.60 -10.08 -0.98
CA ILE A 297 0.75 -8.63 -0.82
C ILE A 297 2.21 -8.24 -0.63
N PHE A 298 2.99 -9.05 0.10
CA PHE A 298 4.38 -8.74 0.38
C PHE A 298 5.23 -8.85 -0.88
N LEU A 299 5.11 -9.95 -1.63
CA LEU A 299 5.82 -10.12 -2.90
C LEU A 299 5.36 -9.09 -3.94
N ALA A 300 4.06 -8.78 -4.00
CA ALA A 300 3.54 -7.71 -4.84
C ALA A 300 4.19 -6.36 -4.48
N PHE A 301 4.31 -6.05 -3.18
CA PHE A 301 4.96 -4.83 -2.70
C PHE A 301 6.44 -4.74 -3.11
N LEU A 302 7.20 -5.84 -3.02
CA LEU A 302 8.60 -5.86 -3.47
C LEU A 302 8.73 -5.54 -4.97
N ARG A 303 7.81 -6.04 -5.80
CA ARG A 303 7.79 -5.72 -7.23
C ARG A 303 7.51 -4.24 -7.50
N GLU A 304 6.65 -3.61 -6.70
CA GLU A 304 6.39 -2.18 -6.83
C GLU A 304 7.63 -1.36 -6.48
N ILE A 305 8.38 -1.71 -5.44
CA ILE A 305 9.66 -1.06 -5.11
C ILE A 305 10.61 -1.11 -6.31
N LEU A 306 10.77 -2.28 -6.94
CA LEU A 306 11.63 -2.42 -8.11
C LEU A 306 11.19 -1.57 -9.30
N SER A 307 9.90 -1.29 -9.41
CA SER A 307 9.37 -0.42 -10.48
C SER A 307 9.67 1.07 -10.25
N LEU A 308 10.09 1.47 -9.05
CA LEU A 308 10.50 2.85 -8.75
C LEU A 308 11.94 3.15 -9.16
N GLU A 309 12.78 2.12 -9.28
CA GLU A 309 14.21 2.25 -9.56
C GLU A 309 14.54 2.19 -11.05
N LYS A 310 13.52 2.03 -11.91
CA LYS A 310 13.62 1.99 -13.37
C LYS A 310 13.13 3.31 -13.97
#